data_AF-A0A520K0T3-F1
#
_entry.id   AF-A0A520K0T3-F1
#
_cell.length_a   1.000
_cell.length_b   1.000
_cell.length_c   1.000
_cell.angle_alpha   90.00
_cell.angle_beta   90.00
_cell.angle_gamma   90.00
#
_symmetry.space_group_name_H-M   'P 1'
#
loop_
_entity.id
_entity.type
_entity.pdbx_description
1 polymer ?
#
loop_
_entity_poly.entity_id
_entity_poly.type
_entity_poly.pdbx_seq_one_letter_code
_entity_poly.pdbx_strand_id
1 'polypeptide(L)'
;MKWLNKIIGKETRQETPTIAFHEVENWVADELKADLGEFFKSAALVFAEIKEAKEQLVRDIVMFEAVEPPEMPPRVLKVGIAARDNIIKQINMLIDKINSPPMDYSAIREFYVTINTNLENMLEKSVKSHHSAKYLFPKEVGVVISDVRDVKKALAKLKLLIDENEDLIGTFNEISGVIQNIIDLQDTIVKHNLRIGNAGSELEGFQHASNNCTTNLEQLSDSTEWGSFVKLETGLKQARDERSTIKTSVMEMFMPLSKVFKRMEKQDAIGRHTLSAKQKESLDTSLKNPIKMDAADVTAFMIYVRKLLDEDILGLKDRVRDKTTSQTKQITDSFASKKDAYQSISYEIIEIEGQIASLTISETKTTLERELNTNNERIERIRQEIENLRGELELHSNELEDQKRALSDAVNTIKPVRISFD
;
A
#
# COMPACT_ATOMS: atom_id res chain seq x y z
N MET A 1 -59.20 -16.53 -39.13
CA MET A 1 -58.00 -16.27 -38.31
C MET A 1 -57.06 -17.48 -38.12
N LYS A 2 -57.37 -18.71 -38.60
CA LYS A 2 -56.49 -19.88 -38.46
C LYS A 2 -55.47 -20.10 -39.60
N TRP A 3 -55.50 -19.28 -40.65
CA TRP A 3 -54.66 -19.47 -41.84
C TRP A 3 -53.34 -18.67 -41.81
N LEU A 4 -53.26 -17.60 -41.00
CA LEU A 4 -52.05 -16.80 -40.79
C LEU A 4 -50.97 -17.53 -39.98
N ASN A 5 -51.36 -18.42 -39.06
CA ASN A 5 -50.42 -19.27 -38.29
C ASN A 5 -49.77 -20.38 -39.12
N LYS A 6 -50.08 -20.47 -40.43
CA LYS A 6 -49.48 -21.45 -41.36
C LYS A 6 -48.48 -20.82 -42.34
N ILE A 7 -48.42 -19.48 -42.40
CA ILE A 7 -47.49 -18.72 -43.25
C ILE A 7 -46.30 -18.20 -42.44
N ILE A 8 -46.53 -17.87 -41.16
CA ILE A 8 -45.44 -17.56 -40.22
C ILE A 8 -44.95 -18.90 -39.69
N GLY A 9 -43.86 -19.40 -40.28
CA GLY A 9 -43.19 -20.61 -39.83
C GLY A 9 -42.99 -20.55 -38.31
N LYS A 10 -43.33 -21.64 -37.63
CA LYS A 10 -42.72 -21.92 -36.33
C LYS A 10 -41.22 -22.01 -36.58
N GLU A 11 -40.50 -20.91 -36.41
CA GLU A 11 -39.11 -20.97 -36.00
C GLU A 11 -39.11 -21.79 -34.72
N THR A 12 -38.73 -23.07 -34.84
CA THR A 12 -38.11 -23.80 -33.74
C THR A 12 -36.92 -22.96 -33.31
N ARG A 13 -37.11 -22.06 -32.34
CA ARG A 13 -36.02 -21.53 -31.53
C ARG A 13 -35.34 -22.75 -30.93
N GLN A 14 -34.24 -23.19 -31.54
CA GLN A 14 -33.30 -24.07 -30.85
C GLN A 14 -32.85 -23.26 -29.62
N GLU A 15 -33.27 -23.69 -28.44
CA GLU A 15 -32.78 -23.10 -27.19
C GLU A 15 -31.26 -23.33 -27.14
N THR A 16 -30.49 -22.25 -27.06
CA THR A 16 -29.04 -22.33 -26.89
C THR A 16 -28.77 -23.10 -25.59
N PRO A 17 -27.97 -24.18 -25.63
CA PRO A 17 -27.67 -24.95 -24.42
C PRO A 17 -27.08 -24.04 -23.34
N THR A 18 -27.43 -24.28 -22.08
CA THR A 18 -26.89 -23.54 -20.93
C THR A 18 -25.97 -24.45 -20.12
N ILE A 19 -24.77 -23.97 -19.80
CA ILE A 19 -23.75 -24.69 -19.03
C ILE A 19 -23.38 -23.88 -17.78
N ALA A 20 -23.07 -24.55 -16.68
CA ALA A 20 -22.59 -23.86 -15.49
C ALA A 20 -21.11 -23.44 -15.66
N PHE A 21 -20.71 -22.31 -15.04
CA PHE A 21 -19.35 -21.79 -15.17
C PHE A 21 -18.26 -22.82 -14.81
N HIS A 22 -18.47 -23.59 -13.74
CA HIS A 22 -17.54 -24.64 -13.31
C HIS A 22 -17.44 -25.84 -14.29
N GLU A 23 -18.37 -25.95 -15.24
CA GLU A 23 -18.37 -26.99 -16.28
C GLU A 23 -17.78 -26.48 -17.60
N VAL A 24 -17.57 -25.17 -17.76
CA VAL A 24 -17.11 -24.56 -19.03
C VAL A 24 -15.80 -25.16 -19.47
N GLU A 25 -14.81 -25.29 -18.59
CA GLU A 25 -13.50 -25.85 -18.95
C GLU A 25 -13.60 -27.27 -19.51
N ASN A 26 -14.38 -28.13 -18.85
CA ASN A 26 -14.61 -29.51 -19.30
C ASN A 26 -15.38 -29.54 -20.63
N TRP A 27 -16.41 -28.70 -20.76
CA TRP A 27 -17.21 -28.60 -21.97
C TRP A 27 -16.37 -28.16 -23.17
N VAL A 28 -15.52 -27.14 -23.00
CA VAL A 28 -14.62 -26.65 -24.05
C VAL A 28 -13.58 -27.73 -24.39
N ALA A 29 -13.06 -28.46 -23.40
CA ALA A 29 -12.14 -29.56 -23.65
C ALA A 29 -12.78 -30.71 -24.47
N ASP A 30 -14.05 -31.01 -24.22
CA ASP A 30 -14.82 -32.01 -24.97
C ASP A 30 -15.10 -31.56 -26.42
N GLU A 31 -15.51 -30.31 -26.63
CA GLU A 31 -15.71 -29.75 -27.98
C GLU A 31 -14.37 -29.67 -28.75
N LEU A 32 -13.29 -29.23 -28.10
CA LEU A 32 -11.95 -29.22 -28.68
C LEU A 32 -11.52 -30.62 -29.13
N LYS A 33 -11.77 -31.65 -28.31
CA LYS A 33 -11.46 -33.04 -28.65
C LYS A 33 -12.30 -33.54 -29.83
N ALA A 34 -13.55 -33.09 -29.94
CA ALA A 34 -14.42 -33.41 -31.06
C ALA A 34 -13.90 -32.75 -32.36
N ASP A 35 -13.54 -31.47 -32.31
CA ASP A 35 -13.02 -30.69 -33.45
C ASP A 35 -11.65 -31.21 -33.92
N LEU A 36 -10.77 -31.59 -32.97
CA LEU A 36 -9.49 -32.24 -33.28
C LEU A 36 -9.64 -33.70 -33.73
N GLY A 37 -10.85 -34.25 -33.79
CA GLY A 37 -11.09 -35.63 -34.20
C GLY A 37 -10.57 -35.94 -35.62
N GLU A 38 -10.70 -34.99 -36.55
CA GLU A 38 -10.13 -35.11 -37.90
C GLU A 38 -8.61 -34.94 -37.91
N PHE A 39 -8.08 -34.02 -37.10
CA PHE A 39 -6.65 -33.85 -36.89
C PHE A 39 -6.00 -35.16 -36.41
N PHE A 40 -6.53 -35.80 -35.37
CA PHE A 40 -5.95 -37.04 -34.83
C PHE A 40 -6.02 -38.20 -35.84
N LYS A 41 -7.09 -38.30 -36.65
CA LYS A 41 -7.18 -39.29 -37.73
C LYS A 41 -6.11 -39.03 -38.79
N SER A 42 -5.95 -37.78 -39.22
CA SER A 42 -4.96 -37.37 -40.22
C SER A 42 -3.54 -37.55 -39.72
N ALA A 43 -3.27 -37.18 -38.46
CA ALA A 43 -2.00 -37.41 -37.80
C ALA A 43 -1.68 -38.92 -37.76
N ALA A 44 -2.65 -39.79 -37.48
CA ALA A 44 -2.44 -41.24 -37.46
C ALA A 44 -1.98 -41.77 -38.83
N LEU A 45 -2.56 -41.26 -39.91
CA LEU A 45 -2.15 -41.58 -41.28
C LEU A 45 -0.72 -41.11 -41.55
N VAL A 46 -0.38 -39.88 -41.17
CA VAL A 46 0.98 -39.35 -41.32
C VAL A 46 1.99 -40.15 -40.48
N PHE A 47 1.64 -40.56 -39.26
CA PHE A 47 2.50 -41.44 -38.46
C PHE A 47 2.70 -42.82 -39.08
N ALA A 48 1.68 -43.36 -39.77
CA ALA A 48 1.84 -44.58 -40.56
C ALA A 48 2.82 -44.39 -41.72
N GLU A 49 2.75 -43.27 -42.44
CA GLU A 49 3.73 -42.92 -43.48
C GLU A 49 5.15 -42.76 -42.92
N ILE A 50 5.30 -42.08 -41.78
CA ILE A 50 6.60 -41.93 -41.10
C ILE A 50 7.16 -43.30 -40.71
N LYS A 51 6.30 -44.20 -40.21
CA LYS A 51 6.68 -45.57 -39.83
C LYS A 51 7.13 -46.37 -41.05
N GLU A 52 6.39 -46.31 -42.16
CA GLU A 52 6.75 -46.99 -43.40
C GLU A 52 8.09 -46.47 -43.96
N ALA A 53 8.27 -45.15 -44.01
CA ALA A 53 9.51 -44.52 -44.43
C ALA A 53 10.68 -44.89 -43.50
N LYS A 54 10.45 -44.98 -42.19
CA LYS A 54 11.44 -45.46 -41.21
C LYS A 54 11.82 -46.91 -41.49
N GLU A 55 10.86 -47.79 -41.71
CA GLU A 55 11.11 -49.21 -41.99
C GLU A 55 11.87 -49.42 -43.30
N GLN A 56 11.55 -48.65 -44.34
CA GLN A 56 12.29 -48.66 -45.60
C GLN A 56 13.73 -48.18 -45.39
N LEU A 57 13.92 -47.06 -44.70
CA LEU A 57 15.24 -46.54 -44.36
C LEU A 57 16.09 -47.54 -43.57
N VAL A 58 15.50 -48.27 -42.62
CA VAL A 58 16.18 -49.34 -41.87
C VAL A 58 16.66 -50.44 -42.82
N ARG A 59 15.82 -50.91 -43.75
CA ARG A 59 16.18 -51.95 -44.73
C ARG A 59 17.32 -51.49 -45.62
N ASP A 60 17.23 -50.28 -46.17
CA ASP A 60 18.21 -49.78 -47.12
C ASP A 60 19.54 -49.40 -46.47
N ILE A 61 19.54 -49.04 -45.18
CA ILE A 61 20.76 -48.91 -44.38
C ILE A 61 21.48 -50.25 -44.21
N VAL A 62 20.75 -51.31 -43.87
CA VAL A 62 21.33 -52.66 -43.74
C VAL A 62 21.94 -53.13 -45.07
N MET A 63 21.23 -52.87 -46.19
CA MET A 63 21.76 -53.18 -47.53
C MET A 63 23.00 -52.33 -47.86
N PHE A 64 22.99 -51.03 -47.53
CA PHE A 64 24.12 -50.15 -47.77
C PHE A 64 25.37 -50.56 -46.98
N GLU A 65 25.20 -51.05 -45.75
CA GLU A 65 26.30 -51.57 -44.93
C GLU A 65 26.94 -52.84 -45.54
N ALA A 66 26.12 -53.72 -46.10
CA ALA A 66 26.53 -55.02 -46.65
C ALA A 66 27.18 -54.93 -48.04
N VAL A 67 27.08 -53.80 -48.75
CA VAL A 67 27.62 -53.63 -50.10
C VAL A 67 29.15 -53.56 -50.09
N GLU A 68 29.78 -54.40 -50.91
CA GLU A 68 31.23 -54.39 -51.11
C GLU A 68 31.66 -53.20 -51.98
N PRO A 69 32.76 -52.51 -51.64
CA PRO A 69 33.26 -51.40 -52.43
C PRO A 69 33.86 -51.89 -53.76
N PRO A 70 33.76 -51.10 -54.84
CA PRO A 70 34.44 -51.40 -56.09
C PRO A 70 35.97 -51.34 -55.91
N GLU A 71 36.72 -52.03 -56.78
CA GLU A 71 38.19 -51.96 -56.79
C GLU A 71 38.68 -50.53 -57.06
N MET A 72 39.36 -49.93 -56.08
CA MET A 72 39.80 -48.53 -56.09
C MET A 72 41.12 -48.34 -55.32
N PRO A 73 41.84 -47.21 -55.48
CA PRO A 73 43.06 -46.96 -54.71
C PRO A 73 42.83 -47.02 -53.19
N PRO A 74 43.77 -47.57 -52.39
CA PRO A 74 43.58 -47.80 -50.95
C PRO A 74 43.15 -46.55 -50.14
N ARG A 75 43.66 -45.38 -50.53
CA ARG A 75 43.31 -44.10 -49.90
C ARG A 75 41.85 -43.70 -50.14
N VAL A 76 41.34 -43.97 -51.35
CA VAL A 76 39.95 -43.68 -51.73
C VAL A 76 39.00 -44.64 -51.01
N LEU A 77 39.35 -45.94 -50.96
CA LEU A 77 38.60 -46.95 -50.20
C LEU A 77 38.46 -46.57 -48.73
N LYS A 78 39.58 -46.23 -48.06
CA LYS A 78 39.56 -45.85 -46.63
C LYS A 78 38.64 -44.65 -46.35
N VAL A 79 38.70 -43.62 -47.18
CA VAL A 79 37.89 -42.40 -46.99
C VAL A 79 36.42 -42.66 -47.27
N GLY A 80 36.09 -43.40 -48.34
CA GLY A 80 34.70 -43.69 -48.69
C GLY A 80 34.02 -44.67 -47.74
N ILE A 81 34.73 -45.68 -47.21
CA ILE A 81 34.19 -46.60 -46.19
C ILE A 81 33.93 -45.85 -44.88
N ALA A 82 34.91 -45.07 -44.39
CA ALA A 82 34.71 -44.27 -43.18
C ALA A 82 33.56 -43.26 -43.33
N ALA A 83 33.36 -42.73 -44.54
CA ALA A 83 32.24 -41.86 -44.85
C ALA A 83 30.88 -42.60 -44.85
N ARG A 84 30.82 -43.82 -45.40
CA ARG A 84 29.65 -44.70 -45.31
C ARG A 84 29.29 -44.98 -43.85
N ASP A 85 30.25 -45.41 -43.05
CA ASP A 85 30.02 -45.77 -41.65
C ASP A 85 29.53 -44.55 -40.82
N ASN A 86 30.03 -43.35 -41.13
CA ASN A 86 29.51 -42.12 -40.52
C ASN A 86 28.07 -41.84 -40.94
N ILE A 87 27.69 -42.01 -42.21
CA ILE A 87 26.29 -41.84 -42.66
C ILE A 87 25.38 -42.82 -41.93
N ILE A 88 25.75 -44.11 -41.90
CA ILE A 88 25.00 -45.16 -41.21
C ILE A 88 24.81 -44.81 -39.74
N LYS A 89 25.88 -44.40 -39.06
CA LYS A 89 25.84 -44.01 -37.65
C LYS A 89 24.86 -42.84 -37.40
N GLN A 90 24.91 -41.79 -38.23
CA GLN A 90 24.02 -40.64 -38.06
C GLN A 90 22.56 -40.98 -38.35
N ILE A 91 22.31 -41.87 -39.32
CA ILE A 91 20.95 -42.31 -39.66
C ILE A 91 20.37 -43.21 -38.58
N ASN A 92 21.14 -44.14 -38.03
CA ASN A 92 20.70 -44.97 -36.90
C ASN A 92 20.33 -44.11 -35.68
N MET A 93 21.10 -43.07 -35.36
CA MET A 93 20.73 -42.12 -34.31
C MET A 93 19.40 -41.39 -34.56
N LEU A 94 19.04 -41.14 -35.82
CA LEU A 94 17.75 -40.55 -36.18
C LEU A 94 16.63 -41.59 -36.03
N ILE A 95 16.83 -42.80 -36.57
CA ILE A 95 15.88 -43.93 -36.51
C ILE A 95 15.49 -44.25 -35.07
N ASP A 96 16.46 -44.28 -34.15
CA ASP A 96 16.25 -44.57 -32.73
C ASP A 96 15.30 -43.56 -32.05
N LYS A 97 15.28 -42.31 -32.54
CA LYS A 97 14.45 -41.23 -32.01
C LYS A 97 13.05 -41.19 -32.62
N ILE A 98 12.85 -41.74 -33.81
CA ILE A 98 11.53 -41.75 -34.48
C ILE A 98 10.63 -42.79 -33.80
N ASN A 99 9.95 -42.40 -32.73
CA ASN A 99 8.96 -43.21 -32.03
C ASN A 99 7.63 -42.47 -31.99
N SER A 100 6.51 -43.19 -32.18
CA SER A 100 5.19 -42.57 -32.15
C SER A 100 4.91 -41.97 -30.76
N PRO A 101 4.55 -40.69 -30.66
CA PRO A 101 4.11 -40.10 -29.41
C PRO A 101 2.70 -40.59 -29.04
N PRO A 102 2.25 -40.33 -27.80
CA PRO A 102 0.83 -40.37 -27.46
C PRO A 102 0.01 -39.50 -28.43
N MET A 103 -1.23 -39.90 -28.72
CA MET A 103 -2.15 -39.11 -29.53
C MET A 103 -2.76 -37.96 -28.74
N ASP A 104 -1.90 -36.98 -28.48
CA ASP A 104 -2.20 -35.72 -27.83
C ASP A 104 -1.55 -34.59 -28.66
N TYR A 105 -2.23 -33.44 -28.80
CA TYR A 105 -1.75 -32.36 -29.67
C TYR A 105 -0.37 -31.86 -29.24
N SER A 106 -0.15 -31.67 -27.93
CA SER A 106 1.12 -31.15 -27.41
C SER A 106 2.27 -32.13 -27.65
N ALA A 107 2.02 -33.42 -27.44
CA ALA A 107 3.01 -34.48 -27.67
C ALA A 107 3.35 -34.64 -29.16
N ILE A 108 2.37 -34.50 -30.06
CA ILE A 108 2.57 -34.54 -31.51
C ILE A 108 3.42 -33.35 -31.98
N ARG A 109 3.15 -32.15 -31.45
CA ARG A 109 3.93 -30.94 -31.75
C ARG A 109 5.37 -31.07 -31.27
N GLU A 110 5.59 -31.56 -30.05
CA GLU A 110 6.92 -31.80 -29.51
C GLU A 110 7.70 -32.83 -30.32
N PHE A 111 7.04 -33.92 -30.72
CA PHE A 111 7.61 -34.92 -31.61
C PHE A 111 8.09 -34.29 -32.93
N TYR A 112 7.24 -33.51 -33.60
CA TYR A 112 7.59 -32.86 -34.86
C TYR A 112 8.84 -31.98 -34.70
N VAL A 113 8.85 -31.09 -33.70
CA VAL A 113 9.98 -30.18 -33.44
C VAL A 113 11.27 -30.97 -33.20
N THR A 114 11.19 -32.01 -32.36
CA THR A 114 12.34 -32.84 -32.00
C THR A 114 12.91 -33.58 -33.21
N ILE A 115 12.06 -34.27 -33.99
CA ILE A 115 12.53 -35.07 -35.11
C ILE A 115 13.00 -34.18 -36.27
N ASN A 116 12.29 -33.09 -36.58
CA ASN A 116 12.73 -32.16 -37.63
C ASN A 116 14.10 -31.58 -37.31
N THR A 117 14.32 -31.13 -36.07
CA THR A 117 15.62 -30.62 -35.60
C THR A 117 16.72 -31.68 -35.69
N ASN A 118 16.44 -32.93 -35.30
CA ASN A 118 17.42 -34.01 -35.41
C ASN A 118 17.75 -34.35 -36.87
N LEU A 119 16.76 -34.33 -37.76
CA LEU A 119 16.92 -34.59 -39.19
C LEU A 119 17.77 -33.50 -39.86
N GLU A 120 17.51 -32.23 -39.56
CA GLU A 120 18.30 -31.10 -40.07
C GLU A 120 19.76 -31.17 -39.59
N ASN A 121 19.98 -31.42 -38.30
CA ASN A 121 21.31 -31.61 -37.73
C ASN A 121 22.06 -32.79 -38.36
N MET A 122 21.37 -33.90 -38.66
CA MET A 122 21.95 -35.06 -39.32
C MET A 122 22.37 -34.74 -40.76
N LEU A 123 21.51 -34.05 -41.52
CA LEU A 123 21.82 -33.64 -42.89
C LEU A 123 23.02 -32.70 -42.94
N GLU A 124 23.09 -31.73 -42.03
CA GLU A 124 24.22 -30.79 -41.95
C GLU A 124 25.54 -31.50 -41.61
N LYS A 125 25.54 -32.39 -40.61
CA LYS A 125 26.73 -33.13 -40.17
C LYS A 125 27.21 -34.16 -41.20
N SER A 126 26.33 -34.61 -42.09
CA SER A 126 26.65 -35.68 -43.06
C SER A 126 27.07 -35.19 -44.44
N VAL A 127 27.04 -33.87 -44.75
CA VAL A 127 27.35 -33.34 -46.09
C VAL A 127 28.70 -33.84 -46.65
N LYS A 128 29.77 -33.77 -45.86
CA LYS A 128 31.11 -34.22 -46.29
C LYS A 128 31.17 -35.73 -46.49
N SER A 129 30.53 -36.48 -45.60
CA SER A 129 30.45 -37.94 -45.69
C SER A 129 29.59 -38.38 -46.87
N HIS A 130 28.48 -37.70 -47.16
CA HIS A 130 27.67 -37.93 -48.35
C HIS A 130 28.50 -37.81 -49.61
N HIS A 131 29.25 -36.72 -49.78
CA HIS A 131 30.06 -36.52 -51.00
C HIS A 131 31.11 -37.62 -51.18
N SER A 132 31.74 -38.03 -50.09
CA SER A 132 32.82 -39.03 -50.09
C SER A 132 32.30 -40.45 -50.29
N ALA A 133 31.17 -40.81 -49.66
CA ALA A 133 30.53 -42.11 -49.81
C ALA A 133 29.88 -42.27 -51.20
N LYS A 134 29.26 -41.19 -51.74
CA LYS A 134 28.62 -41.20 -53.07
C LYS A 134 29.61 -41.52 -54.19
N TYR A 135 30.90 -41.25 -54.00
CA TYR A 135 31.93 -41.60 -54.98
C TYR A 135 32.15 -43.12 -55.10
N LEU A 136 32.02 -43.87 -54.01
CA LEU A 136 32.15 -45.34 -54.00
C LEU A 136 30.81 -46.06 -54.15
N PHE A 137 29.75 -45.49 -53.60
CA PHE A 137 28.43 -46.10 -53.47
C PHE A 137 27.33 -45.16 -53.98
N PRO A 138 27.37 -44.75 -55.26
CA PRO A 138 26.47 -43.72 -55.78
C PRO A 138 25.00 -44.14 -55.76
N LYS A 139 24.71 -45.44 -55.92
CA LYS A 139 23.35 -45.97 -55.93
C LYS A 139 22.79 -46.04 -54.52
N GLU A 140 23.54 -46.64 -53.61
CA GLU A 140 23.14 -46.92 -52.23
C GLU A 140 22.97 -45.62 -51.44
N VAL A 141 23.91 -44.67 -51.57
CA VAL A 141 23.76 -43.32 -51.00
C VAL A 141 22.56 -42.59 -51.59
N GLY A 142 22.27 -42.81 -52.88
CA GLY A 142 21.10 -42.25 -53.54
C GLY A 142 19.78 -42.74 -52.93
N VAL A 143 19.67 -44.05 -52.68
CA VAL A 143 18.51 -44.70 -52.06
C VAL A 143 18.32 -44.19 -50.64
N VAL A 144 19.33 -44.32 -49.78
CA VAL A 144 19.27 -43.92 -48.37
C VAL A 144 18.89 -42.44 -48.19
N ILE A 145 19.42 -41.56 -49.04
CA ILE A 145 19.09 -40.13 -49.00
C ILE A 145 17.68 -39.84 -49.54
N SER A 146 17.17 -40.68 -50.45
CA SER A 146 15.77 -40.64 -50.85
C SER A 146 14.86 -40.98 -49.68
N ASP A 147 15.17 -42.05 -48.93
CA ASP A 147 14.38 -42.47 -47.78
C ASP A 147 14.35 -41.40 -46.67
N VAL A 148 15.50 -40.79 -46.37
CA VAL A 148 15.58 -39.64 -45.44
C VAL A 148 14.71 -38.48 -45.93
N ARG A 149 14.66 -38.24 -47.25
CA ARG A 149 13.79 -37.21 -47.83
C ARG A 149 12.32 -37.58 -47.68
N ASP A 150 11.97 -38.86 -47.78
CA ASP A 150 10.59 -39.32 -47.61
C ASP A 150 10.12 -39.18 -46.16
N VAL A 151 10.98 -39.47 -45.17
CA VAL A 151 10.73 -39.11 -43.76
C VAL A 151 10.51 -37.60 -43.61
N LYS A 152 11.35 -36.76 -44.24
CA LYS A 152 11.20 -35.30 -44.21
C LYS A 152 9.88 -34.82 -44.83
N LYS A 153 9.45 -35.43 -45.93
CA LYS A 153 8.15 -35.11 -46.56
C LYS A 153 6.98 -35.45 -45.64
N ALA A 154 7.02 -36.60 -44.97
CA ALA A 154 5.98 -36.98 -44.02
C ALA A 154 5.95 -36.03 -42.80
N LEU A 155 7.11 -35.61 -42.29
CA LEU A 155 7.18 -34.56 -41.25
C LEU A 155 6.64 -33.21 -41.72
N ALA A 156 6.85 -32.84 -42.99
CA ALA A 156 6.28 -31.61 -43.54
C ALA A 156 4.75 -31.66 -43.61
N LYS A 157 4.16 -32.82 -43.92
CA LYS A 157 2.70 -33.03 -43.80
C LYS A 157 2.23 -32.88 -42.35
N LEU A 158 2.96 -33.45 -41.40
CA LEU A 158 2.65 -33.30 -39.98
C LEU A 158 2.70 -31.84 -39.53
N LYS A 159 3.68 -31.07 -40.01
CA LYS A 159 3.78 -29.64 -39.76
C LYS A 159 2.53 -28.90 -40.22
N LEU A 160 2.08 -29.14 -41.46
CA LEU A 160 0.89 -28.48 -42.00
C LEU A 160 -0.34 -28.75 -41.14
N LEU A 161 -0.54 -30.01 -40.72
CA LEU A 161 -1.64 -30.38 -39.83
C LEU A 161 -1.57 -29.65 -38.47
N ILE A 162 -0.37 -29.49 -37.90
CA ILE A 162 -0.17 -28.73 -36.66
C ILE A 162 -0.50 -27.25 -36.89
N ASP A 163 0.08 -26.63 -37.91
CA ASP A 163 -0.10 -25.21 -38.22
C ASP A 163 -1.59 -24.88 -38.50
N GLU A 164 -2.32 -25.76 -39.20
CA GLU A 164 -3.76 -25.61 -39.48
C GLU A 164 -4.65 -25.63 -38.23
N ASN A 165 -4.16 -26.16 -37.11
CA ASN A 165 -4.93 -26.30 -35.86
C ASN A 165 -4.38 -25.43 -34.72
N GLU A 166 -3.38 -24.58 -34.99
CA GLU A 166 -2.72 -23.75 -33.96
C GLU A 166 -3.67 -22.69 -33.39
N ASP A 167 -4.50 -22.07 -34.22
CA ASP A 167 -5.49 -21.05 -33.80
C ASP A 167 -6.56 -21.64 -32.87
N LEU A 168 -6.99 -22.88 -33.12
CA LEU A 168 -7.98 -23.59 -32.30
C LEU A 168 -7.44 -23.86 -30.89
N ILE A 169 -6.19 -24.31 -30.79
CA ILE A 169 -5.50 -24.53 -29.52
C ILE A 169 -5.22 -23.20 -28.81
N GLY A 170 -4.89 -22.15 -29.57
CA GLY A 170 -4.76 -20.78 -29.04
C GLY A 170 -6.04 -20.33 -28.35
N THR A 171 -7.18 -20.48 -29.02
CA THR A 171 -8.51 -20.15 -28.49
C THR A 171 -8.82 -20.89 -27.19
N PHE A 172 -8.51 -22.19 -27.11
CA PHE A 172 -8.67 -22.96 -25.87
C PHE A 172 -7.86 -22.39 -24.71
N ASN A 173 -6.58 -22.11 -24.92
CA ASN A 173 -5.71 -21.58 -23.88
C ASN A 173 -6.15 -20.19 -23.40
N GLU A 174 -6.63 -19.35 -24.32
CA GLU A 174 -7.21 -18.05 -23.98
C GLU A 174 -8.44 -18.21 -23.07
N ILE A 175 -9.35 -19.11 -23.43
CA ILE A 175 -10.54 -19.43 -22.61
C ILE A 175 -10.14 -19.92 -21.22
N SER A 176 -9.23 -20.88 -21.11
CA SER A 176 -8.73 -21.36 -19.82
C SER A 176 -8.10 -20.25 -18.98
N GLY A 177 -7.35 -19.34 -19.62
CA GLY A 177 -6.79 -18.16 -18.96
C GLY A 177 -7.85 -17.22 -18.40
N VAL A 178 -8.92 -16.95 -19.17
CA VAL A 178 -10.04 -16.11 -18.72
C VAL A 178 -10.81 -16.78 -17.58
N ILE A 179 -11.04 -18.10 -17.63
CA ILE A 179 -11.66 -18.85 -16.53
C ILE A 179 -10.86 -18.68 -15.24
N GLN A 180 -9.54 -18.83 -15.29
CA GLN A 180 -8.69 -18.67 -14.12
C GLN A 180 -8.76 -17.24 -13.57
N ASN A 181 -8.72 -16.22 -14.44
CA ASN A 181 -8.85 -14.82 -14.04
C ASN A 181 -10.18 -14.55 -13.32
N ILE A 182 -11.29 -15.13 -13.81
CA ILE A 182 -12.61 -15.02 -13.15
C ILE A 182 -12.58 -15.63 -11.75
N ILE A 183 -11.99 -16.82 -11.60
CA ILE A 183 -11.87 -17.51 -10.29
C ILE A 183 -11.06 -16.65 -9.31
N ASP A 184 -9.93 -16.12 -9.76
CA ASP A 184 -9.05 -15.29 -8.93
C ASP A 184 -9.72 -13.97 -8.51
N LEU A 185 -10.50 -13.35 -9.42
CA LEU A 185 -11.30 -12.16 -9.13
C LEU A 185 -12.42 -12.46 -8.13
N GLN A 186 -13.12 -13.58 -8.26
CA GLN A 186 -14.16 -14.00 -7.32
C GLN A 186 -13.59 -14.19 -5.90
N ASP A 187 -12.45 -14.86 -5.76
CA ASP A 187 -11.77 -15.02 -4.47
C ASP A 187 -11.31 -13.66 -3.89
N THR A 188 -10.79 -12.78 -4.75
CA THR A 188 -10.40 -11.42 -4.37
C THR A 188 -11.59 -10.61 -3.84
N ILE A 189 -12.75 -10.67 -4.51
CA ILE A 189 -14.00 -10.03 -4.10
C ILE A 189 -14.48 -10.56 -2.73
N VAL A 190 -14.45 -11.87 -2.52
CA VAL A 190 -14.81 -12.49 -1.23
C VAL A 190 -13.89 -11.97 -0.11
N LYS A 191 -12.58 -11.92 -0.35
CA LYS A 191 -11.60 -11.39 0.62
C LYS A 191 -11.84 -9.91 0.94
N HIS A 192 -12.16 -9.09 -0.05
CA HIS A 192 -12.48 -7.66 0.17
C HIS A 192 -13.75 -7.50 1.01
N ASN A 193 -14.81 -8.25 0.70
CA ASN A 193 -16.05 -8.23 1.49
C ASN A 193 -15.81 -8.63 2.95
N LEU A 194 -15.00 -9.65 3.21
CA LEU A 194 -14.61 -10.05 4.56
C LEU A 194 -13.85 -8.93 5.29
N ARG A 195 -12.91 -8.25 4.61
CA ARG A 195 -12.18 -7.11 5.18
C ARG A 195 -13.10 -5.94 5.51
N ILE A 196 -14.05 -5.61 4.63
CA ILE A 196 -15.07 -4.59 4.87
C ILE A 196 -15.92 -4.95 6.09
N GLY A 197 -16.34 -6.22 6.21
CA GLY A 197 -17.09 -6.71 7.36
C GLY A 197 -16.33 -6.54 8.68
N ASN A 198 -15.07 -6.97 8.72
CA ASN A 198 -14.21 -6.84 9.90
C ASN A 198 -13.97 -5.37 10.28
N ALA A 199 -13.66 -4.51 9.31
CA ALA A 199 -13.51 -3.08 9.53
C ALA A 199 -14.81 -2.43 10.03
N GLY A 200 -15.96 -2.89 9.54
CA GLY A 200 -17.28 -2.49 10.02
C GLY A 200 -17.50 -2.83 11.50
N SER A 201 -17.16 -4.06 11.92
CA SER A 201 -17.24 -4.46 13.33
C SER A 201 -16.28 -3.66 14.24
N GLU A 202 -15.05 -3.37 13.77
CA GLU A 202 -14.14 -2.48 14.49
C GLU A 202 -14.73 -1.07 14.63
N LEU A 203 -15.32 -0.52 13.56
CA LEU A 203 -15.94 0.80 13.55
C LEU A 203 -17.07 0.90 14.58
N GLU A 204 -17.95 -0.10 14.63
CA GLU A 204 -19.03 -0.18 15.63
C GLU A 204 -18.48 -0.20 17.06
N GLY A 205 -17.41 -0.97 17.30
CA GLY A 205 -16.72 -1.02 18.59
C GLY A 205 -16.20 0.34 19.04
N PHE A 206 -15.50 1.06 18.16
CA PHE A 206 -15.00 2.40 18.47
C PHE A 206 -16.11 3.45 18.60
N GLN A 207 -17.19 3.35 17.81
CA GLN A 207 -18.36 4.22 17.97
C GLN A 207 -19.03 4.03 19.32
N HIS A 208 -19.20 2.78 19.77
CA HIS A 208 -19.73 2.48 21.09
C HIS A 208 -18.82 3.03 22.20
N ALA A 209 -17.50 2.84 22.09
CA ALA A 209 -16.53 3.40 23.03
C ALA A 209 -16.58 4.94 23.09
N SER A 210 -16.66 5.60 21.93
CA SER A 210 -16.83 7.05 21.82
C SER A 210 -18.12 7.52 22.49
N ASN A 211 -19.25 6.86 22.24
CA ASN A 211 -20.54 7.19 22.86
C ASN A 211 -20.51 7.01 24.39
N ASN A 212 -19.82 5.98 24.88
CA ASN A 212 -19.58 5.80 26.30
C ASN A 212 -18.75 6.94 26.89
N CYS A 213 -17.66 7.35 26.24
CA CYS A 213 -16.86 8.50 26.68
C CYS A 213 -17.70 9.79 26.74
N THR A 214 -18.50 10.06 25.71
CA THR A 214 -19.42 11.21 25.66
C THR A 214 -20.44 11.16 26.80
N THR A 215 -21.08 10.00 27.00
CA THR A 215 -22.06 9.81 28.08
C THR A 215 -21.43 10.02 29.45
N ASN A 216 -20.22 9.49 29.67
CA ASN A 216 -19.48 9.68 30.92
C ASN A 216 -19.09 11.15 31.13
N LEU A 217 -18.70 11.87 30.07
CA LEU A 217 -18.42 13.30 30.15
C LEU A 217 -19.67 14.12 30.49
N GLU A 218 -20.82 13.79 29.91
CA GLU A 218 -22.11 14.42 30.24
C GLU A 218 -22.48 14.18 31.71
N GLN A 219 -22.40 12.93 32.18
CA GLN A 219 -22.63 12.60 33.60
C GLN A 219 -21.65 13.30 34.54
N LEU A 220 -20.38 13.43 34.12
CA LEU A 220 -19.38 14.18 34.87
C LEU A 220 -19.80 15.64 34.98
N SER A 221 -20.28 16.24 33.89
CA SER A 221 -20.71 17.64 33.85
C SER A 221 -21.96 17.94 34.69
N ASP A 222 -22.83 16.95 34.86
CA ASP A 222 -24.03 17.04 35.72
C ASP A 222 -23.72 16.78 37.21
N SER A 223 -22.50 16.35 37.53
CA SER A 223 -22.11 16.06 38.91
C SER A 223 -21.96 17.31 39.77
N THR A 224 -22.27 17.18 41.06
CA THR A 224 -22.06 18.24 42.05
C THR A 224 -20.58 18.58 42.23
N GLU A 225 -19.70 17.60 42.05
CA GLU A 225 -18.25 17.76 42.08
C GLU A 225 -17.78 18.65 40.91
N TRP A 226 -18.40 18.54 39.73
CA TRP A 226 -18.09 19.39 38.58
C TRP A 226 -18.52 20.84 38.78
N GLY A 227 -19.74 21.05 39.30
CA GLY A 227 -20.18 22.39 39.68
C GLY A 227 -19.27 23.03 40.72
N SER A 228 -18.67 22.23 41.61
CA SER A 228 -17.66 22.70 42.58
C SER A 228 -16.33 23.03 41.90
N PHE A 229 -15.85 22.18 41.00
CA PHE A 229 -14.64 22.43 40.20
C PHE A 229 -14.74 23.73 39.39
N VAL A 230 -15.84 23.96 38.67
CA VAL A 230 -16.05 25.18 37.86
C VAL A 230 -16.08 26.44 38.72
N LYS A 231 -16.70 26.37 39.91
CA LYS A 231 -16.68 27.48 40.87
C LYS A 231 -15.27 27.77 41.37
N LEU A 232 -14.48 26.73 41.66
CA LEU A 232 -13.09 26.89 42.09
C LEU A 232 -12.21 27.48 40.99
N GLU A 233 -12.32 27.03 39.74
CA GLU A 233 -11.57 27.63 38.62
C GLU A 233 -11.95 29.10 38.39
N THR A 234 -13.25 29.41 38.47
CA THR A 234 -13.74 30.78 38.34
C THR A 234 -13.23 31.67 39.48
N GLY A 235 -13.29 31.16 40.71
CA GLY A 235 -12.75 31.84 41.90
C GLY A 235 -11.24 32.06 41.81
N LEU A 236 -10.49 31.04 41.37
CA LEU A 236 -9.05 31.13 41.17
C LEU A 236 -8.68 32.24 40.17
N LYS A 237 -9.42 32.32 39.06
CA LYS A 237 -9.23 33.37 38.06
C LYS A 237 -9.50 34.75 38.65
N GLN A 238 -10.63 34.92 39.35
CA GLN A 238 -10.98 36.18 39.99
C GLN A 238 -9.92 36.61 41.01
N ALA A 239 -9.48 35.71 41.90
CA ALA A 239 -8.44 35.98 42.88
C ALA A 239 -7.10 36.38 42.23
N ARG A 240 -6.72 35.74 41.11
CA ARG A 240 -5.51 36.11 40.35
C ARG A 240 -5.62 37.50 39.74
N ASP A 241 -6.78 37.87 39.21
CA ASP A 241 -7.04 39.19 38.63
C ASP A 241 -7.04 40.29 39.70
N GLU A 242 -7.65 40.03 40.87
CA GLU A 242 -7.63 40.93 42.01
C GLU A 242 -6.20 41.14 42.55
N ARG A 243 -5.42 40.07 42.71
CA ARG A 243 -4.01 40.14 43.10
C ARG A 243 -3.19 40.98 42.12
N SER A 244 -3.42 40.79 40.81
CA SER A 244 -2.77 41.54 39.75
C SER A 244 -3.13 43.03 39.80
N THR A 245 -4.41 43.33 40.06
CA THR A 245 -4.92 44.69 40.22
C THR A 245 -4.28 45.39 41.41
N ILE A 246 -4.15 44.72 42.56
CA ILE A 246 -3.47 45.28 43.74
C ILE A 246 -1.99 45.53 43.44
N LYS A 247 -1.31 44.57 42.82
CA LYS A 247 0.10 44.73 42.42
C LYS A 247 0.30 45.94 41.50
N THR A 248 -0.58 46.11 40.51
CA THR A 248 -0.55 47.24 39.57
C THR A 248 -0.83 48.55 40.30
N SER A 249 -1.85 48.59 41.16
CA SER A 249 -2.17 49.77 41.98
C SER A 249 -0.99 50.19 42.86
N VAL A 250 -0.28 49.23 43.48
CA VAL A 250 0.92 49.54 44.27
C VAL A 250 2.06 50.03 43.39
N MET A 251 2.27 49.48 42.20
CA MET A 251 3.25 50.03 41.25
C MET A 251 2.93 51.48 40.86
N GLU A 252 1.67 51.78 40.57
CA GLU A 252 1.20 53.12 40.20
C GLU A 252 1.44 54.14 41.32
N MET A 253 1.37 53.74 42.59
CA MET A 253 1.70 54.60 43.72
C MET A 253 3.17 55.02 43.72
N PHE A 254 4.08 54.16 43.27
CA PHE A 254 5.52 54.41 43.30
C PHE A 254 6.02 55.07 42.01
N MET A 255 5.30 54.95 40.89
CA MET A 255 5.68 55.56 39.60
C MET A 255 6.01 57.05 39.66
N PRO A 256 5.25 57.93 40.36
CA PRO A 256 5.56 59.35 40.44
C PRO A 256 6.90 59.64 41.14
N LEU A 257 7.40 58.72 41.96
CA LEU A 257 8.68 58.83 42.67
C LEU A 257 9.87 58.33 41.84
N SER A 258 9.65 57.67 40.71
CA SER A 258 10.70 57.06 39.88
C SER A 258 11.87 57.99 39.54
N LYS A 259 11.60 59.25 39.19
CA LYS A 259 12.64 60.25 38.87
C LYS A 259 13.44 60.66 40.11
N VAL A 260 12.77 60.72 41.27
CA VAL A 260 13.39 61.05 42.55
C VAL A 260 14.28 59.88 42.99
N PHE A 261 13.78 58.65 42.89
CA PHE A 261 14.52 57.43 43.18
C PHE A 261 15.76 57.26 42.28
N LYS A 262 15.63 57.45 40.96
CA LYS A 262 16.80 57.45 40.06
C LYS A 262 17.82 58.54 40.38
N ARG A 263 17.36 59.68 40.93
CA ARG A 263 18.25 60.76 41.36
C ARG A 263 18.98 60.40 42.65
N MET A 264 18.31 59.74 43.60
CA MET A 264 18.95 59.17 44.80
C MET A 264 20.02 58.14 44.43
N GLU A 265 19.69 57.22 43.52
CA GLU A 265 20.64 56.22 42.98
C GLU A 265 21.87 56.90 42.36
N LYS A 266 21.66 57.95 41.55
CA LYS A 266 22.75 58.71 40.94
C LYS A 266 23.61 59.44 41.97
N GLN A 267 23.01 60.02 43.01
CA GLN A 267 23.76 60.74 44.05
C GLN A 267 24.61 59.81 44.92
N ASP A 268 24.13 58.59 45.16
CA ASP A 268 24.90 57.51 45.80
C ASP A 268 26.08 57.07 44.94
N ALA A 269 25.84 56.81 43.65
CA ALA A 269 26.88 56.36 42.72
C ALA A 269 28.05 57.35 42.57
N ILE A 270 27.79 58.66 42.68
CA ILE A 270 28.81 59.72 42.59
C ILE A 270 29.36 60.16 43.96
N GLY A 271 28.96 59.49 45.05
CA GLY A 271 29.44 59.77 46.41
C GLY A 271 28.99 61.11 47.00
N ARG A 272 28.02 61.79 46.40
CA ARG A 272 27.46 63.06 46.93
C ARG A 272 26.55 62.81 48.12
N HIS A 273 25.88 61.66 48.16
CA HIS A 273 25.04 61.23 49.27
C HIS A 273 25.02 59.71 49.35
N THR A 274 25.70 59.15 50.35
CA THR A 274 25.87 57.69 50.48
C THR A 274 24.64 57.05 51.12
N LEU A 275 23.98 56.14 50.39
CA LEU A 275 22.89 55.32 50.90
C LEU A 275 23.45 54.12 51.67
N SER A 276 22.80 53.73 52.77
CA SER A 276 23.10 52.47 53.44
C SER A 276 22.67 51.26 52.59
N ALA A 277 23.20 50.07 52.87
CA ALA A 277 22.82 48.84 52.15
C ALA A 277 21.28 48.61 52.16
N LYS A 278 20.64 48.80 53.31
CA LYS A 278 19.17 48.68 53.46
C LYS A 278 18.40 49.73 52.63
N GLN A 279 18.94 50.94 52.53
CA GLN A 279 18.34 52.00 51.70
C GLN A 279 18.49 51.72 50.21
N LYS A 280 19.63 51.15 49.77
CA LYS A 280 19.85 50.72 48.39
C LYS A 280 18.87 49.60 48.00
N GLU A 281 18.69 48.62 48.88
CA GLU A 281 17.73 47.53 48.68
C GLU A 281 16.28 48.04 48.63
N SER A 282 15.91 48.95 49.53
CA SER A 282 14.58 49.57 49.56
C SER A 282 14.31 50.39 48.29
N LEU A 283 15.32 51.11 47.80
CA LEU A 283 15.27 51.88 46.57
C LEU A 283 15.09 50.99 45.34
N ASP A 284 15.90 49.93 45.22
CA ASP A 284 15.83 48.97 44.11
C ASP A 284 14.49 48.25 44.08
N THR A 285 14.02 47.77 45.24
CA THR A 285 12.74 47.07 45.34
C THR A 285 11.57 48.00 45.06
N SER A 286 11.63 49.26 45.52
CA SER A 286 10.63 50.30 45.22
C SER A 286 10.51 50.60 43.72
N LEU A 287 11.62 50.50 42.97
CA LEU A 287 11.65 50.73 41.52
C LEU A 287 11.18 49.52 40.71
N LYS A 288 11.45 48.30 41.18
CA LYS A 288 11.17 47.06 40.43
C LYS A 288 9.83 46.41 40.79
N ASN A 289 9.56 46.24 42.08
CA ASN A 289 8.37 45.54 42.56
C ASN A 289 8.08 45.88 44.04
N PRO A 290 7.51 47.07 44.31
CA PRO A 290 7.35 47.60 45.66
C PRO A 290 6.50 46.72 46.58
N ILE A 291 5.56 45.93 46.03
CA ILE A 291 4.70 45.02 46.83
C ILE A 291 5.50 43.96 47.60
N LYS A 292 6.74 43.66 47.19
CA LYS A 292 7.61 42.69 47.88
C LYS A 292 8.16 43.22 49.20
N MET A 293 8.25 44.55 49.37
CA MET A 293 8.82 45.17 50.56
C MET A 293 7.88 45.06 51.76
N ASP A 294 8.40 44.91 52.96
CA ASP A 294 7.60 44.97 54.19
C ASP A 294 7.04 46.37 54.45
N ALA A 295 5.82 46.41 55.00
CA ALA A 295 5.11 47.66 55.24
C ALA A 295 5.89 48.60 56.17
N ALA A 296 6.57 48.02 57.17
CA ALA A 296 7.47 48.75 58.06
C ALA A 296 8.69 49.34 57.31
N ASP A 297 9.26 48.58 56.36
CA ASP A 297 10.41 49.04 55.58
C ASP A 297 10.01 50.11 54.55
N VAL A 298 8.85 49.98 53.90
CA VAL A 298 8.31 51.05 53.04
C VAL A 298 8.06 52.31 53.86
N THR A 299 7.47 52.19 55.05
CA THR A 299 7.24 53.34 55.93
C THR A 299 8.55 54.02 56.33
N ALA A 300 9.54 53.25 56.79
CA ALA A 300 10.85 53.77 57.15
C ALA A 300 11.56 54.41 55.95
N PHE A 301 11.46 53.81 54.77
CA PHE A 301 12.06 54.35 53.55
C PHE A 301 11.38 55.64 53.09
N MET A 302 10.06 55.75 53.16
CA MET A 302 9.34 56.98 52.83
C MET A 302 9.64 58.12 53.82
N ILE A 303 9.79 57.82 55.11
CA ILE A 303 10.24 58.80 56.12
C ILE A 303 11.64 59.31 55.76
N TYR A 304 12.54 58.39 55.39
CA TYR A 304 13.88 58.75 54.95
C TYR A 304 13.86 59.64 53.70
N VAL A 305 13.05 59.29 52.69
CA VAL A 305 12.89 60.12 51.47
C VAL A 305 12.41 61.52 51.84
N ARG A 306 11.44 61.68 52.76
CA ARG A 306 10.99 63.00 53.22
C ARG A 306 12.10 63.79 53.90
N LYS A 307 12.91 63.15 54.75
CA LYS A 307 14.07 63.81 55.37
C LYS A 307 15.03 64.39 54.31
N LEU A 308 15.30 63.65 53.23
CA LEU A 308 16.14 64.15 52.13
C LEU A 308 15.52 65.32 51.35
N LEU A 309 14.19 65.42 51.33
CA LEU A 309 13.47 66.54 50.72
C LEU A 309 13.55 67.79 51.61
N ASP A 310 13.41 67.62 52.93
CA ASP A 310 13.45 68.70 53.91
C ASP A 310 14.86 69.32 54.02
N GLU A 311 15.90 68.49 53.92
CA GLU A 311 17.31 68.90 53.95
C GLU A 311 17.83 69.41 52.58
N ASP A 312 16.97 69.49 51.56
CA ASP A 312 17.27 69.85 50.16
C ASP A 312 18.47 69.10 49.53
N ILE A 313 18.79 67.90 50.02
CA ILE A 313 19.90 67.06 49.56
C ILE A 313 19.71 66.68 48.08
N LEU A 314 18.45 66.49 47.67
CA LEU A 314 18.10 66.11 46.31
C LEU A 314 18.14 67.29 45.33
N GLY A 315 18.18 68.55 45.78
CA GLY A 315 18.19 69.74 44.93
C GLY A 315 16.99 69.79 43.98
N LEU A 316 15.79 69.59 44.53
CA LEU A 316 14.53 69.56 43.77
C LEU A 316 13.83 70.92 43.86
N LYS A 317 13.23 71.36 42.75
CA LYS A 317 12.37 72.55 42.72
C LYS A 317 11.17 72.37 43.67
N ASP A 318 10.74 73.44 44.34
CA ASP A 318 9.69 73.42 45.38
C ASP A 318 8.43 72.67 44.94
N ARG A 319 7.90 72.98 43.74
CA ARG A 319 6.72 72.28 43.18
C ARG A 319 6.88 70.76 43.06
N VAL A 320 8.09 70.29 42.74
CA VAL A 320 8.39 68.85 42.64
C VAL A 320 8.52 68.25 44.03
N ARG A 321 9.18 68.96 44.95
CA ARG A 321 9.34 68.59 46.35
C ARG A 321 7.99 68.39 47.03
N ASP A 322 7.07 69.35 46.92
CA ASP A 322 5.73 69.27 47.51
C ASP A 322 4.93 68.08 46.98
N LYS A 323 5.01 67.83 45.67
CA LYS A 323 4.36 66.67 45.03
C LYS A 323 4.95 65.36 45.51
N THR A 324 6.28 65.28 45.66
CA THR A 324 6.98 64.10 46.20
C THR A 324 6.63 63.88 47.67
N THR A 325 6.56 64.93 48.48
CA THR A 325 6.13 64.86 49.89
C THR A 325 4.69 64.36 50.01
N SER A 326 3.78 64.86 49.18
CA SER A 326 2.40 64.36 49.12
C SER A 326 2.31 62.89 48.70
N GLN A 327 3.08 62.47 47.69
CA GLN A 327 3.10 61.08 47.22
C GLN A 327 3.69 60.12 48.26
N THR A 328 4.77 60.50 48.93
CA THR A 328 5.36 59.68 50.02
C THR A 328 4.41 59.57 51.20
N LYS A 329 3.57 60.58 51.47
CA LYS A 329 2.48 60.51 52.46
C LYS A 329 1.42 59.51 52.06
N GLN A 330 0.92 59.61 50.83
CA GLN A 330 -0.05 58.67 50.29
C GLN A 330 0.44 57.21 50.37
N ILE A 331 1.70 56.95 50.04
CA ILE A 331 2.29 55.60 50.13
C ILE A 331 2.33 55.12 51.58
N THR A 332 2.83 55.92 52.53
CA THR A 332 2.87 55.54 53.94
C THR A 332 1.47 55.22 54.49
N ASP A 333 0.46 55.98 54.09
CA ASP A 333 -0.90 55.86 54.64
C ASP A 333 -1.69 54.67 54.04
N SER A 334 -1.31 54.17 52.86
CA SER A 334 -2.12 53.18 52.10
C SER A 334 -1.39 51.90 51.70
N PHE A 335 -0.07 51.83 51.81
CA PHE A 335 0.70 50.66 51.39
C PHE A 335 0.41 49.42 52.24
N ALA A 336 0.34 49.57 53.57
CA ALA A 336 0.15 48.46 54.49
C ALA A 336 -1.13 47.67 54.17
N SER A 337 -2.27 48.36 54.03
CA SER A 337 -3.54 47.73 53.71
C SER A 337 -3.54 47.03 52.34
N LYS A 338 -2.83 47.59 51.35
CA LYS A 338 -2.67 46.94 50.03
C LYS A 338 -1.76 45.73 50.08
N LYS A 339 -0.72 45.75 50.90
CA LYS A 339 0.14 44.57 51.12
C LYS A 339 -0.61 43.45 51.83
N ASP A 340 -1.38 43.77 52.87
CA ASP A 340 -2.19 42.80 53.60
C ASP A 340 -3.24 42.16 52.67
N ALA A 341 -3.93 42.96 51.86
CA ALA A 341 -4.87 42.45 50.86
C ALA A 341 -4.19 41.54 49.80
N TYR A 342 -3.01 41.93 49.31
CA TYR A 342 -2.23 41.11 48.37
C TYR A 342 -1.83 39.76 48.99
N GLN A 343 -1.42 39.74 50.26
CA GLN A 343 -1.05 38.52 50.97
C GLN A 343 -2.27 37.64 51.20
N SER A 344 -3.40 38.20 51.65
CA SER A 344 -4.66 37.47 51.85
C SER A 344 -5.10 36.75 50.57
N ILE A 345 -5.16 37.46 49.44
CA ILE A 345 -5.54 36.86 48.15
C ILE A 345 -4.49 35.83 47.68
N SER A 346 -3.21 36.03 48.01
CA SER A 346 -2.18 35.04 47.68
C SER A 346 -2.37 33.73 48.45
N TYR A 347 -2.81 33.79 49.71
CA TYR A 347 -3.17 32.60 50.48
C TYR A 347 -4.43 31.92 49.92
N GLU A 348 -5.45 32.69 49.56
CA GLU A 348 -6.67 32.19 48.93
C GLU A 348 -6.36 31.45 47.61
N ILE A 349 -5.49 32.00 46.76
CA ILE A 349 -5.05 31.33 45.53
C ILE A 349 -4.44 29.95 45.81
N ILE A 350 -3.55 29.86 46.81
CA ILE A 350 -2.90 28.59 47.19
C ILE A 350 -3.93 27.58 47.70
N GLU A 351 -4.90 28.04 48.50
CA GLU A 351 -5.96 27.18 49.02
C GLU A 351 -6.86 26.64 47.89
N ILE A 352 -7.30 27.51 46.97
CA ILE A 352 -8.11 27.10 45.81
C ILE A 352 -7.33 26.14 44.91
N GLU A 353 -6.04 26.41 44.66
CA GLU A 353 -5.16 25.50 43.89
C GLU A 353 -5.05 24.12 44.56
N GLY A 354 -4.91 24.07 45.89
CA GLY A 354 -4.89 22.82 46.65
C GLY A 354 -6.22 22.06 46.60
N GLN A 355 -7.35 22.77 46.71
CA GLN A 355 -8.68 22.19 46.57
C GLN A 355 -8.89 21.60 45.18
N ILE A 356 -8.53 22.33 44.11
CA ILE A 356 -8.61 21.83 42.74
C ILE A 356 -7.75 20.57 42.54
N ALA A 357 -6.51 20.57 43.05
CA ALA A 357 -5.60 19.43 42.92
C ALA A 357 -6.10 18.17 43.65
N SER A 358 -6.93 18.33 44.68
CA SER A 358 -7.54 17.22 45.41
C SER A 358 -8.75 16.60 44.70
N LEU A 359 -9.32 17.28 43.69
CA LEU A 359 -10.47 16.79 42.95
C LEU A 359 -10.04 15.82 41.83
N THR A 360 -10.41 14.56 41.98
CA THR A 360 -10.22 13.50 40.96
C THR A 360 -10.89 13.82 39.62
N ILE A 361 -11.88 14.72 39.62
CA ILE A 361 -12.68 15.06 38.45
C ILE A 361 -11.87 15.66 37.29
N SER A 362 -10.80 16.40 37.59
CA SER A 362 -9.94 17.00 36.57
C SER A 362 -9.17 15.93 35.78
N GLU A 363 -8.65 14.92 36.48
CA GLU A 363 -7.93 13.81 35.86
C GLU A 363 -8.87 12.91 35.04
N THR A 364 -10.05 12.61 35.59
CA THR A 364 -11.09 11.85 34.89
C THR A 364 -11.54 12.53 33.60
N LYS A 365 -11.82 13.84 33.65
CA LYS A 365 -12.21 14.63 32.47
C LYS A 365 -11.15 14.56 31.38
N THR A 366 -9.91 14.92 31.70
CA THR A 366 -8.82 14.95 30.72
C THR A 366 -8.53 13.58 30.12
N THR A 367 -8.78 12.50 30.88
CA THR A 367 -8.65 11.14 30.38
C THR A 367 -9.75 10.76 29.41
N LEU A 368 -11.00 11.02 29.76
CA LEU A 368 -12.14 10.77 28.87
C LEU A 368 -12.06 11.59 27.57
N GLU A 369 -11.63 12.86 27.64
CA GLU A 369 -11.44 13.70 26.44
C GLU A 369 -10.34 13.16 25.52
N ARG A 370 -9.24 12.66 26.09
CA ARG A 370 -8.15 12.05 25.33
C ARG A 370 -8.56 10.74 24.66
N GLU A 371 -9.29 9.89 25.38
CA GLU A 371 -9.85 8.65 24.84
C GLU A 371 -10.87 8.94 23.74
N LEU A 372 -11.77 9.91 23.95
CA LEU A 372 -12.75 10.35 22.95
C LEU A 372 -12.06 10.83 21.67
N ASN A 373 -11.03 11.67 21.79
CA ASN A 373 -10.27 12.14 20.62
C ASN A 373 -9.59 10.96 19.89
N THR A 374 -8.97 10.05 20.64
CA THR A 374 -8.30 8.86 20.08
C THR A 374 -9.30 7.95 19.34
N ASN A 375 -10.47 7.74 19.92
CA ASN A 375 -11.55 6.95 19.31
C ASN A 375 -12.07 7.61 18.03
N ASN A 376 -12.30 8.93 18.05
CA ASN A 376 -12.73 9.69 16.88
C ASN A 376 -11.72 9.64 15.72
N GLU A 377 -10.43 9.80 16.02
CA GLU A 377 -9.38 9.64 15.00
C GLU A 377 -9.36 8.23 14.41
N ARG A 378 -9.59 7.20 15.23
CA ARG A 378 -9.62 5.81 14.75
C ARG A 378 -10.88 5.54 13.92
N ILE A 379 -12.03 6.08 14.30
CA ILE A 379 -13.28 6.04 13.54
C ILE A 379 -13.08 6.61 12.13
N GLU A 380 -12.49 7.80 12.02
CA GLU A 380 -12.26 8.42 10.70
C GLU A 380 -11.28 7.62 9.83
N ARG A 381 -10.20 7.08 10.43
CA ARG A 381 -9.28 6.19 9.71
C ARG A 381 -9.97 4.95 9.17
N ILE A 382 -10.80 4.28 9.98
CA ILE A 382 -11.51 3.07 9.57
C ILE A 382 -12.58 3.39 8.50
N ARG A 383 -13.28 4.53 8.62
CA ARG A 383 -14.22 4.99 7.58
C ARG A 383 -13.54 5.16 6.23
N GLN A 384 -12.37 5.81 6.21
CA GLN A 384 -11.59 5.97 4.99
C GLN A 384 -11.12 4.62 4.42
N GLU A 385 -10.71 3.70 5.28
CA GLU A 385 -10.33 2.34 4.86
C GLU A 385 -11.51 1.59 4.22
N ILE A 386 -12.70 1.63 4.84
CA ILE A 386 -13.92 1.02 4.29
C ILE A 386 -14.26 1.64 2.93
N GLU A 387 -14.16 2.96 2.79
CA GLU A 387 -14.45 3.65 1.52
C GLU A 387 -13.46 3.24 0.42
N ASN A 388 -12.16 3.18 0.74
CA ASN A 388 -11.16 2.71 -0.21
C ASN A 388 -11.42 1.26 -0.65
N LEU A 389 -11.70 0.36 0.31
CA LEU A 389 -12.00 -1.03 0.03
C LEU A 389 -13.27 -1.20 -0.82
N ARG A 390 -14.28 -0.34 -0.63
CA ARG A 390 -15.48 -0.32 -1.47
C ARG A 390 -15.18 0.13 -2.89
N GLY A 391 -14.34 1.14 -3.07
CA GLY A 391 -13.87 1.56 -4.39
C GLY A 391 -13.10 0.46 -5.11
N GLU A 392 -12.19 -0.22 -4.42
CA GLU A 392 -11.46 -1.38 -4.96
C GLU A 392 -12.41 -2.53 -5.33
N LEU A 393 -13.39 -2.81 -4.47
CA LEU A 393 -14.42 -3.83 -4.70
C LEU A 393 -15.25 -3.53 -5.95
N GLU A 394 -15.62 -2.27 -6.18
CA GLU A 394 -16.37 -1.84 -7.37
C GLU A 394 -15.54 -2.05 -8.65
N LEU A 395 -14.26 -1.69 -8.63
CA LEU A 395 -13.34 -1.93 -9.75
C LEU A 395 -13.22 -3.42 -10.06
N HIS A 396 -12.99 -4.27 -9.05
CA HIS A 396 -12.90 -5.72 -9.23
C HIS A 396 -14.22 -6.34 -9.70
N SER A 397 -15.36 -5.80 -9.25
CA SER A 397 -16.68 -6.28 -9.66
C SER A 397 -16.97 -5.94 -11.12
N ASN A 398 -16.58 -4.75 -11.57
CA ASN A 398 -16.69 -4.35 -12.97
C ASN A 398 -15.77 -5.20 -13.86
N GLU A 399 -14.52 -5.40 -13.45
CA GLU A 399 -13.56 -6.27 -14.16
C GLU A 399 -14.10 -7.70 -14.25
N LEU A 400 -14.69 -8.23 -13.17
CA LEU A 400 -15.31 -9.56 -13.19
C LEU A 400 -16.41 -9.66 -14.26
N GLU A 401 -17.29 -8.66 -14.36
CA GLU A 401 -18.34 -8.65 -15.39
C GLU A 401 -17.77 -8.54 -16.82
N ASP A 402 -16.70 -7.79 -17.02
CA ASP A 402 -16.02 -7.70 -18.32
C ASP A 402 -15.35 -9.04 -18.69
N GLN A 403 -14.70 -9.71 -17.73
CA GLN A 403 -14.13 -11.05 -17.95
C GLN A 403 -15.22 -12.10 -18.23
N LYS A 404 -16.38 -12.04 -17.56
CA LYS A 404 -17.53 -12.93 -17.85
C LYS A 404 -18.05 -12.75 -19.28
N ARG A 405 -18.11 -11.51 -19.77
CA ARG A 405 -18.48 -11.22 -21.16
C ARG A 405 -17.43 -11.73 -22.13
N ALA A 406 -16.16 -11.45 -21.87
CA ALA A 406 -15.05 -11.93 -22.69
C ALA A 406 -15.05 -13.46 -22.80
N LEU A 407 -15.29 -14.17 -21.69
CA LEU A 407 -15.43 -15.63 -21.68
C LEU A 407 -16.62 -16.07 -22.53
N SER A 408 -17.77 -15.42 -22.38
CA SER A 408 -18.97 -15.76 -23.14
C SER A 408 -18.74 -15.57 -24.64
N ASP A 409 -18.09 -14.48 -25.04
CA ASP A 409 -17.77 -14.21 -26.44
C ASP A 409 -16.79 -15.26 -27.00
N ALA A 410 -15.71 -15.56 -26.26
CA ALA A 410 -14.71 -16.55 -26.65
C ALA A 410 -15.28 -17.98 -26.74
N VAL A 411 -16.11 -18.40 -25.78
CA VAL A 411 -16.72 -19.73 -25.84
C VAL A 411 -17.71 -19.81 -27.02
N ASN A 412 -18.42 -18.72 -27.34
CA ASN A 412 -19.32 -18.66 -28.47
C ASN A 412 -18.62 -18.67 -29.84
N THR A 413 -17.31 -18.40 -29.93
CA THR A 413 -16.57 -18.59 -31.20
C THR A 413 -16.36 -20.06 -31.53
N ILE A 414 -16.36 -20.94 -30.53
CA ILE A 414 -16.30 -22.39 -30.72
C ILE A 414 -17.69 -22.87 -31.12
N LYS A 415 -18.67 -22.66 -30.23
CA LYS A 415 -20.05 -23.08 -30.47
C LYS A 415 -21.02 -22.29 -29.59
N PRO A 416 -22.18 -21.88 -30.12
CA PRO A 416 -23.14 -21.10 -29.36
C PRO A 416 -23.62 -21.82 -28.09
N VAL A 417 -23.30 -21.25 -26.92
CA VAL A 417 -23.69 -21.76 -25.59
C VAL A 417 -23.89 -20.58 -24.63
N ARG A 418 -24.82 -20.72 -23.68
CA ARG A 418 -25.01 -19.74 -22.62
C ARG A 418 -24.29 -20.20 -21.35
N ILE A 419 -23.46 -19.35 -20.78
CA ILE A 419 -22.78 -19.64 -19.51
C ILE A 419 -23.62 -19.08 -18.36
N SER A 420 -23.87 -19.92 -17.35
CA SER A 420 -24.44 -19.55 -16.07
C SER A 420 -23.33 -19.33 -15.06
N PHE A 421 -23.17 -18.09 -14.60
CA PHE A 421 -22.14 -17.69 -13.62
C PHE A 421 -22.62 -17.69 -12.16
N ASP A 422 -23.85 -18.15 -11.95
CA ASP A 422 -24.51 -18.24 -10.64
C ASP A 422 -23.80 -19.21 -9.67
#